data_AF-A0AAX3EA77-F1
#
_entry.id   AF-A0AAX3EA77-F1
#
_cell.length_a   1.000
_cell.length_b   1.000
_cell.length_c   1.000
_cell.angle_alpha   90.00
_cell.angle_beta   90.00
_cell.angle_gamma   90.00
#
_symmetry.space_group_name_H-M   'P 1'
#
loop_
_entity.id
_entity.type
_entity.pdbx_description
1 polymer ?
#
loop_
_entity_poly.entity_id
_entity_poly.type
_entity_poly.pdbx_seq_one_letter_code
_entity_poly.pdbx_strand_id
1 'polypeptide(L)'
;MSKVYKSLFAAAVMILVLASAGCAEMPAASDPGWSGDLSPEEGGEDDDPGYLTPATPYPTATNGMAGPTLSRPTEVPPTQDPYVTLFNKTIEFSPAHLRDAYSFNLTAPPLIIDFDVEPKMVTREKYTTSDYGKKKDIVVKQEYPSEDSWFTVTVRERESGEIVAEDGFGKGFGTATDKRIFVGKFGDYLIELSGNEAKVHIKMRAGGI
;
A
#
# COMPACT_ATOMS: atom_id res chain seq x y z
N MET A 1 -1.44 51.01 -16.08
CA MET A 1 -2.75 50.40 -15.73
C MET A 1 -2.59 48.91 -15.40
N SER A 2 -1.82 48.55 -14.37
CA SER A 2 -1.63 47.12 -14.00
C SER A 2 -1.62 46.87 -12.48
N LYS A 3 -1.60 47.92 -11.65
CA LYS A 3 -1.64 47.80 -10.19
C LYS A 3 -3.05 47.79 -9.59
N VAL A 4 -4.07 48.28 -10.32
CA VAL A 4 -5.44 48.42 -9.80
C VAL A 4 -6.24 47.11 -9.90
N TYR A 5 -5.92 46.24 -10.87
CA TYR A 5 -6.61 44.97 -11.07
C TYR A 5 -6.31 43.90 -10.01
N LYS A 6 -5.11 43.92 -9.42
CA LYS A 6 -4.73 42.96 -8.38
C LYS A 6 -5.41 43.21 -7.03
N SER A 7 -5.82 44.46 -6.76
CA SER A 7 -6.47 44.82 -5.50
C SER A 7 -7.98 44.56 -5.50
N LEU A 8 -8.63 44.59 -6.66
CA LEU A 8 -10.07 44.34 -6.79
C LEU A 8 -10.41 42.85 -6.81
N PHE A 9 -9.52 42.00 -7.33
CA PHE A 9 -9.74 40.54 -7.36
C PHE A 9 -9.55 39.87 -5.98
N ALA A 10 -8.65 40.40 -5.15
CA ALA A 10 -8.43 39.88 -3.81
C ALA A 10 -9.60 40.17 -2.85
N ALA A 11 -10.32 41.28 -3.05
CA ALA A 11 -11.48 41.63 -2.25
C ALA A 11 -12.73 40.79 -2.60
N ALA A 12 -12.87 40.36 -3.86
CA ALA A 12 -14.02 39.56 -4.31
C ALA A 12 -13.97 38.10 -3.84
N VAL A 13 -12.77 37.53 -3.61
CA VAL A 13 -12.60 36.14 -3.15
C VAL A 13 -12.75 36.01 -1.62
N MET A 14 -12.51 37.08 -0.86
CA MET A 14 -12.70 37.10 0.60
C MET A 14 -14.17 37.26 1.05
N ILE A 15 -15.08 37.72 0.17
CA ILE A 15 -16.50 37.95 0.52
C ILE A 15 -17.36 36.70 0.26
N LEU A 16 -16.84 35.68 -0.43
CA LEU A 16 -17.58 34.46 -0.81
C LEU A 16 -17.42 33.29 0.17
N VAL A 17 -16.70 33.45 1.28
CA VAL A 17 -16.41 32.38 2.26
C VAL A 17 -17.17 32.55 3.60
N LEU A 18 -18.07 33.52 3.73
CA LEU A 18 -18.72 33.84 5.02
C LEU A 18 -20.23 33.60 5.09
N ALA A 19 -20.76 32.57 4.40
CA ALA A 19 -22.18 32.27 4.45
C ALA A 19 -22.53 30.77 4.32
N SER A 20 -21.95 29.90 5.14
CA SER A 20 -22.47 28.53 5.32
C SER A 20 -21.79 27.75 6.45
N ALA A 21 -22.01 28.17 7.70
CA ALA A 21 -22.02 27.26 8.85
C ALA A 21 -22.86 27.89 9.97
N GLY A 22 -24.18 27.77 9.83
CA GLY A 22 -25.13 28.08 10.89
C GLY A 22 -25.05 27.06 12.03
N CYS A 23 -25.29 27.54 13.23
CA CYS A 23 -25.28 26.85 14.51
C CYS A 23 -26.20 25.61 14.56
N ALA A 24 -25.75 24.59 15.28
CA ALA A 24 -26.63 23.76 16.09
C ALA A 24 -25.90 23.45 17.42
N GLU A 25 -26.16 24.32 18.39
CA GLU A 25 -25.97 24.10 19.82
C GLU A 25 -27.08 23.19 20.31
N MET A 26 -26.74 22.15 21.07
CA MET A 26 -27.70 21.47 21.96
C MET A 26 -26.99 21.01 23.24
N PRO A 27 -27.74 20.98 24.36
CA PRO A 27 -27.29 21.56 25.62
C PRO A 27 -26.65 20.56 26.58
N ALA A 28 -25.97 21.13 27.57
CA ALA A 28 -25.54 20.47 28.80
C ALA A 28 -26.73 20.29 29.78
N ALA A 29 -26.80 19.11 30.42
CA ALA A 29 -27.47 18.87 31.69
C ALA A 29 -26.87 17.58 32.27
N SER A 30 -25.83 17.67 33.11
CA SER A 30 -25.90 17.75 34.57
C SER A 30 -26.47 16.48 35.23
N ASP A 31 -25.57 15.69 35.84
CA ASP A 31 -25.85 14.70 36.88
C ASP A 31 -26.62 15.33 38.06
N PRO A 32 -27.28 14.52 38.92
CA PRO A 32 -26.58 14.13 40.15
C PRO A 32 -26.97 12.75 40.69
N GLY A 33 -26.01 12.03 41.28
CA GLY A 33 -26.30 10.78 41.98
C GLY A 33 -25.10 10.15 42.70
N TRP A 34 -24.40 10.93 43.52
CA TRP A 34 -23.38 10.42 44.45
C TRP A 34 -24.00 9.56 45.56
N SER A 35 -23.53 8.34 45.76
CA SER A 35 -23.14 7.81 47.09
C SER A 35 -22.56 6.40 46.98
N GLY A 36 -21.49 6.13 47.75
CA GLY A 36 -21.13 4.77 48.16
C GLY A 36 -19.71 4.32 47.84
N ASP A 37 -18.77 4.81 48.66
CA ASP A 37 -17.66 4.11 49.31
C ASP A 37 -16.79 3.03 48.63
N LEU A 38 -15.50 3.15 48.94
CA LEU A 38 -14.36 2.33 48.54
C LEU A 38 -14.24 1.04 49.37
N SER A 39 -14.06 -0.13 48.72
CA SER A 39 -12.96 -1.10 48.92
C SER A 39 -13.30 -2.53 48.47
N PRO A 40 -12.28 -3.37 48.14
CA PRO A 40 -12.40 -4.46 47.17
C PRO A 40 -12.45 -5.86 47.80
N GLU A 41 -13.18 -6.78 47.16
CA GLU A 41 -12.94 -8.23 47.24
C GLU A 41 -13.14 -8.85 45.85
N GLU A 42 -12.13 -9.58 45.38
CA GLU A 42 -12.08 -10.27 44.09
C GLU A 42 -13.05 -11.47 44.02
N GLY A 43 -13.75 -11.61 42.90
CA GLY A 43 -14.39 -12.85 42.50
C GLY A 43 -15.19 -12.77 41.19
N GLY A 44 -14.80 -13.58 40.19
CA GLY A 44 -15.73 -14.24 39.25
C GLY A 44 -15.94 -13.66 37.84
N GLU A 45 -15.61 -14.51 36.84
CA GLU A 45 -16.20 -14.71 35.47
C GLU A 45 -16.24 -13.52 34.48
N ASP A 46 -15.40 -13.42 33.45
CA ASP A 46 -15.22 -14.21 32.20
C ASP A 46 -16.21 -13.79 31.07
N ASP A 47 -15.74 -12.91 30.17
CA ASP A 47 -16.35 -12.57 28.87
C ASP A 47 -15.35 -12.97 27.76
N ASP A 48 -15.25 -14.27 27.49
CA ASP A 48 -14.60 -14.80 26.27
C ASP A 48 -15.54 -14.57 25.07
N PRO A 49 -15.12 -13.89 23.98
CA PRO A 49 -15.99 -13.47 22.87
C PRO A 49 -16.59 -14.60 22.00
N GLY A 50 -16.67 -15.83 22.48
CA GLY A 50 -17.59 -16.85 21.95
C GLY A 50 -17.32 -17.35 20.53
N TYR A 51 -16.07 -17.24 20.04
CA TYR A 51 -15.71 -17.78 18.73
C TYR A 51 -15.19 -19.23 18.77
N LEU A 52 -15.02 -19.81 19.95
CA LEU A 52 -14.50 -21.17 20.13
C LEU A 52 -15.43 -21.99 21.01
N THR A 53 -15.74 -23.22 20.57
CA THR A 53 -16.51 -24.18 21.36
C THR A 53 -15.56 -25.12 22.13
N PRO A 54 -15.70 -25.27 23.45
CA PRO A 54 -14.91 -26.23 24.22
C PRO A 54 -15.22 -27.67 23.77
N ALA A 55 -14.18 -28.47 23.55
CA ALA A 55 -14.30 -29.91 23.27
C ALA A 55 -13.53 -30.72 24.31
N THR A 56 -13.97 -31.94 24.57
CA THR A 56 -13.28 -32.86 25.49
C THR A 56 -11.99 -33.40 24.85
N PRO A 57 -10.85 -33.41 25.56
CA PRO A 57 -9.67 -34.13 25.10
C PRO A 57 -9.91 -35.64 25.11
N TYR A 58 -9.43 -36.33 24.08
CA TYR A 58 -9.52 -37.80 23.99
C TYR A 58 -8.63 -38.50 25.04
N PRO A 59 -9.08 -39.60 25.66
CA PRO A 59 -8.32 -40.29 26.71
C PRO A 59 -7.06 -40.97 26.17
N THR A 60 -6.00 -40.97 26.99
CA THR A 60 -4.70 -41.66 26.80
C THR A 60 -4.56 -42.69 27.94
N ALA A 61 -4.06 -43.93 27.84
CA ALA A 61 -3.36 -44.70 26.81
C ALA A 61 -3.65 -46.21 26.97
N THR A 62 -3.37 -47.02 25.94
CA THR A 62 -2.88 -48.40 26.10
C THR A 62 -1.55 -48.52 25.36
N ASN A 63 -0.54 -49.02 26.07
CA ASN A 63 0.82 -49.21 25.56
C ASN A 63 0.84 -50.19 24.39
N GLY A 64 1.26 -49.72 23.23
CA GLY A 64 1.58 -50.52 22.05
C GLY A 64 2.66 -49.79 21.27
N MET A 65 3.92 -50.12 21.54
CA MET A 65 5.07 -49.53 20.85
C MET A 65 5.10 -50.00 19.40
N ALA A 66 4.74 -49.11 18.48
CA ALA A 66 5.10 -49.20 17.07
C ALA A 66 5.91 -47.93 16.73
N GLY A 67 7.13 -48.11 16.21
CA GLY A 67 8.00 -47.00 15.86
C GLY A 67 7.35 -46.09 14.80
N PRO A 68 7.63 -44.78 14.80
CA PRO A 68 7.02 -43.86 13.86
C PRO A 68 7.44 -44.21 12.44
N THR A 69 6.46 -44.53 11.59
CA THR A 69 6.67 -44.53 10.15
C THR A 69 6.69 -43.08 9.69
N LEU A 70 7.85 -42.59 9.23
CA LEU A 70 7.98 -41.27 8.62
C LEU A 70 7.16 -41.24 7.33
N SER A 71 5.97 -40.66 7.41
CA SER A 71 5.16 -40.37 6.23
C SER A 71 5.64 -39.04 5.65
N ARG A 72 6.11 -39.04 4.41
CA ARG A 72 6.36 -37.80 3.65
C ARG A 72 5.05 -37.00 3.64
N PRO A 73 5.03 -35.72 4.03
CA PRO A 73 3.86 -34.88 3.85
C PRO A 73 3.42 -34.97 2.39
N THR A 74 2.13 -35.21 2.16
CA THR A 74 1.57 -35.13 0.81
C THR A 74 1.98 -33.78 0.24
N GLU A 75 2.68 -33.81 -0.89
CA GLU A 75 3.02 -32.62 -1.65
C GLU A 75 1.70 -31.98 -2.06
N VAL A 76 1.27 -30.96 -1.31
CA VAL A 76 0.08 -30.18 -1.67
C VAL A 76 0.42 -29.53 -3.01
N PRO A 77 -0.28 -29.87 -4.10
CA PRO A 77 -0.04 -29.21 -5.38
C PRO A 77 -0.18 -27.71 -5.15
N PRO A 78 0.67 -26.87 -5.78
CA PRO A 78 0.62 -25.44 -5.57
C PRO A 78 -0.81 -24.96 -5.78
N THR A 79 -1.35 -24.24 -4.79
CA THR A 79 -2.67 -23.60 -4.89
C THR A 79 -2.73 -22.88 -6.23
N GLN A 80 -3.64 -23.31 -7.11
CA GLN A 80 -3.83 -22.65 -8.39
C GLN A 80 -4.14 -21.18 -8.11
N ASP A 81 -3.35 -20.27 -8.67
CA ASP A 81 -3.60 -18.83 -8.60
C ASP A 81 -5.02 -18.60 -9.16
N PRO A 82 -5.99 -18.15 -8.35
CA PRO A 82 -7.38 -18.04 -8.78
C PRO A 82 -7.55 -16.93 -9.84
N TYR A 83 -6.50 -16.18 -10.13
CA TYR A 83 -6.51 -15.05 -11.04
C TYR A 83 -5.88 -15.39 -12.39
N VAL A 84 -6.53 -14.93 -13.46
CA VAL A 84 -6.05 -15.07 -14.83
C VAL A 84 -5.03 -13.99 -15.14
N THR A 85 -3.87 -14.37 -15.70
CA THR A 85 -2.83 -13.42 -16.10
C THR A 85 -3.21 -12.73 -17.41
N LEU A 86 -3.38 -11.41 -17.37
CA LEU A 86 -3.73 -10.56 -18.50
C LEU A 86 -2.49 -9.98 -19.18
N PHE A 87 -1.49 -9.64 -18.37
CA PHE A 87 -0.25 -9.01 -18.79
C PHE A 87 0.90 -9.54 -17.95
N ASN A 88 2.03 -9.84 -18.59
CA ASN A 88 3.24 -10.27 -17.91
C ASN A 88 4.45 -9.94 -18.80
N LYS A 89 5.06 -8.77 -18.60
CA LYS A 89 6.20 -8.30 -19.39
C LYS A 89 7.13 -7.43 -18.56
N THR A 90 8.38 -7.39 -18.97
CA THR A 90 9.35 -6.41 -18.51
C THR A 90 9.47 -5.29 -19.55
N ILE A 91 9.37 -4.04 -19.11
CA ILE A 91 9.44 -2.84 -19.95
C ILE A 91 10.59 -1.96 -19.45
N GLU A 92 11.37 -1.40 -20.37
CA GLU A 92 12.43 -0.43 -20.06
C GLU A 92 11.93 0.98 -20.35
N PHE A 93 11.68 1.76 -19.29
CA PHE A 93 11.29 3.15 -19.41
C PHE A 93 12.53 4.06 -19.49
N SER A 94 12.55 4.90 -20.51
CA SER A 94 13.65 5.81 -20.81
C SER A 94 13.09 7.14 -21.35
N PRO A 95 13.90 8.19 -21.51
CA PRO A 95 13.43 9.43 -22.14
C PRO A 95 12.81 9.25 -23.53
N ALA A 96 13.15 8.18 -24.25
CA ALA A 96 12.55 7.84 -25.54
C ALA A 96 11.26 7.01 -25.45
N HIS A 97 11.05 6.32 -24.32
CA HIS A 97 9.87 5.49 -24.05
C HIS A 97 9.38 5.76 -22.62
N LEU A 98 8.59 6.82 -22.46
CA LEU A 98 8.17 7.31 -21.14
C LEU A 98 6.86 6.69 -20.66
N ARG A 99 6.04 6.12 -21.55
CA ARG A 99 4.69 5.67 -21.22
C ARG A 99 4.14 4.57 -22.12
N ASP A 100 3.32 3.72 -21.52
CA ASP A 100 2.41 2.78 -22.16
C ASP A 100 1.01 2.92 -21.55
N ALA A 101 -0.03 2.57 -22.30
CA ALA A 101 -1.40 2.59 -21.80
C ALA A 101 -2.21 1.40 -22.33
N TYR A 102 -3.06 0.84 -21.47
CA TYR A 102 -3.88 -0.33 -21.75
C TYR A 102 -5.31 -0.11 -21.25
N SER A 103 -6.31 -0.50 -22.04
CA SER A 103 -7.71 -0.51 -21.60
C SER A 103 -8.11 -1.92 -21.19
N PHE A 104 -8.84 -2.06 -20.09
CA PHE A 104 -9.36 -3.34 -19.63
C PHE A 104 -10.73 -3.18 -18.98
N ASN A 105 -11.70 -3.95 -19.47
CA ASN A 105 -13.02 -4.05 -18.86
C ASN A 105 -12.99 -5.16 -17.79
N LEU A 106 -13.01 -4.75 -16.52
CA LEU A 106 -12.99 -5.65 -15.37
C LEU A 106 -14.41 -6.10 -15.04
N THR A 107 -14.80 -7.27 -15.55
CA THR A 107 -16.10 -7.91 -15.29
C THR A 107 -16.11 -8.70 -13.98
N ALA A 108 -14.99 -9.31 -13.61
CA ALA A 108 -14.81 -10.08 -12.38
C ALA A 108 -13.64 -9.51 -11.55
N PRO A 109 -13.92 -8.62 -10.59
CA PRO A 109 -12.92 -8.15 -9.66
C PRO A 109 -12.27 -9.30 -8.87
N PRO A 110 -11.02 -9.14 -8.43
CA PRO A 110 -10.21 -7.92 -8.48
C PRO A 110 -9.25 -7.87 -9.68
N LEU A 111 -8.87 -6.66 -10.09
CA LEU A 111 -7.65 -6.44 -10.87
C LEU A 111 -6.47 -6.25 -9.91
N ILE A 112 -5.43 -7.04 -10.11
CA ILE A 112 -4.19 -7.04 -9.34
C ILE A 112 -3.07 -6.64 -10.29
N ILE A 113 -2.33 -5.58 -9.96
CA ILE A 113 -1.16 -5.13 -10.72
C ILE A 113 0.04 -5.24 -9.79
N ASP A 114 0.89 -6.24 -10.03
CA ASP A 114 2.19 -6.36 -9.39
C ASP A 114 3.25 -5.70 -10.28
N PHE A 115 4.17 -4.96 -9.67
CA PHE A 115 5.33 -4.43 -10.38
C PHE A 115 6.59 -4.50 -9.52
N ASP A 116 7.70 -4.82 -10.18
CA ASP A 116 9.06 -4.83 -9.63
C ASP A 116 9.92 -3.86 -10.43
N VAL A 117 10.48 -2.86 -9.75
CA VAL A 117 11.24 -1.75 -10.33
C VAL A 117 12.73 -1.98 -10.11
N GLU A 118 13.47 -2.09 -11.21
CA GLU A 118 14.92 -1.98 -11.26
C GLU A 118 15.29 -0.54 -11.68
N PRO A 119 15.53 0.40 -10.74
CA PRO A 119 15.96 1.75 -11.08
C PRO A 119 17.42 1.75 -11.53
N LYS A 120 17.79 2.75 -12.34
CA LYS A 120 19.20 3.01 -12.64
C LYS A 120 19.96 3.36 -11.36
N MET A 121 21.03 2.63 -11.08
CA MET A 121 21.90 2.90 -9.93
C MET A 121 22.98 3.92 -10.29
N VAL A 122 23.29 4.81 -9.34
CA VAL A 122 24.38 5.79 -9.41
C VAL A 122 25.32 5.62 -8.22
N THR A 123 26.62 5.73 -8.46
CA THR A 123 27.64 5.67 -7.42
C THR A 123 27.94 7.06 -6.89
N ARG A 124 27.87 7.24 -5.57
CA ARG A 124 28.35 8.44 -4.87
C ARG A 124 29.59 8.11 -4.05
N GLU A 125 30.61 8.97 -4.17
CA GLU A 125 31.83 8.89 -3.36
C GLU A 125 31.67 9.73 -2.10
N LYS A 126 31.89 9.11 -0.93
CA LYS A 126 31.93 9.78 0.36
C LYS A 126 33.35 9.80 0.89
N TYR A 127 33.86 11.00 1.12
CA TYR A 127 35.14 11.23 1.76
C TYR A 127 34.92 11.20 3.27
N THR A 128 35.57 10.28 3.97
CA THR A 128 35.52 10.16 5.42
C THR A 128 36.93 10.02 5.97
N THR A 129 37.17 10.47 7.21
CA THR A 129 38.47 10.31 7.85
C THR A 129 38.38 9.17 8.86
N SER A 130 39.27 8.19 8.77
CA SER A 130 39.31 7.09 9.75
C SER A 130 39.84 7.57 11.09
N ASP A 131 39.10 7.29 12.16
CA ASP A 131 39.52 7.50 13.55
C ASP A 131 40.46 6.40 14.06
N TYR A 132 40.67 5.31 13.29
CA TYR A 132 41.58 4.22 13.63
C TYR A 132 42.97 4.44 13.01
N GLY A 133 44.02 4.38 13.85
CA GLY A 133 45.41 4.52 13.43
C GLY A 133 45.83 5.95 13.08
N LYS A 134 46.72 6.14 12.10
CA LYS A 134 47.02 7.47 11.56
C LYS A 134 45.81 7.94 10.76
N LYS A 135 45.24 9.11 11.11
CA LYS A 135 44.13 9.74 10.38
C LYS A 135 44.46 9.76 8.89
N LYS A 136 43.69 9.01 8.13
CA LYS A 136 43.78 8.92 6.67
C LYS A 136 42.39 9.20 6.11
N ASP A 137 42.36 9.99 5.05
CA ASP A 137 41.15 10.18 4.26
C ASP A 137 40.89 8.89 3.47
N ILE A 138 39.67 8.39 3.60
CA ILE A 138 39.16 7.20 2.95
C ILE A 138 38.01 7.63 2.05
N VAL A 139 38.00 7.12 0.82
CA VAL A 139 36.87 7.26 -0.10
C VAL A 139 36.03 6.00 -0.02
N VAL A 140 34.77 6.14 0.38
CA VAL A 140 33.77 5.06 0.38
C VAL A 140 32.84 5.27 -0.80
N LYS A 141 32.73 4.27 -1.67
CA LYS A 141 31.77 4.25 -2.77
C LYS A 141 30.46 3.64 -2.27
N GLN A 142 29.36 4.35 -2.46
CA GLN A 142 28.02 3.88 -2.12
C GLN A 142 27.10 4.02 -3.32
N GLU A 143 26.34 2.98 -3.62
CA GLU A 143 25.37 2.97 -4.72
C GLU A 143 23.97 3.35 -4.21
N TYR A 144 23.26 4.10 -5.04
CA TYR A 144 21.91 4.58 -4.76
C TYR A 144 21.08 4.58 -6.05
N PRO A 145 19.76 4.40 -6.00
CA PRO A 145 18.90 4.71 -7.14
C PRO A 145 19.11 6.17 -7.60
N SER A 146 19.14 6.39 -8.92
CA SER A 146 19.14 7.73 -9.52
C SER A 146 17.93 8.52 -9.04
N GLU A 147 18.13 9.81 -8.75
CA GLU A 147 17.02 10.70 -8.39
C GLU A 147 16.07 10.93 -9.58
N ASP A 148 16.55 10.70 -10.81
CA ASP A 148 15.77 10.78 -12.04
C ASP A 148 15.02 9.47 -12.37
N SER A 149 15.30 8.38 -11.65
CA SER A 149 14.61 7.09 -11.81
C SER A 149 13.26 7.13 -11.12
N TRP A 150 12.19 6.92 -11.88
CA TRP A 150 10.83 6.84 -11.35
C TRP A 150 9.94 5.95 -12.21
N PHE A 151 8.89 5.43 -11.59
CA PHE A 151 7.84 4.67 -12.25
C PHE A 151 6.49 4.94 -11.58
N THR A 152 5.41 4.93 -12.33
CA THR A 152 4.05 5.19 -11.83
C THR A 152 3.06 4.35 -12.62
N VAL A 153 2.16 3.68 -11.89
CA VAL A 153 0.97 3.03 -12.42
C VAL A 153 -0.22 3.87 -12.00
N THR A 154 -0.97 4.36 -12.96
CA THR A 154 -2.22 5.08 -12.71
C THR A 154 -3.37 4.29 -13.33
N VAL A 155 -4.37 3.95 -12.52
CA VAL A 155 -5.61 3.30 -12.98
C VAL A 155 -6.74 4.31 -12.93
N ARG A 156 -7.37 4.55 -14.06
CA ARG A 156 -8.47 5.51 -14.22
C ARG A 156 -9.73 4.82 -14.72
N GLU A 157 -10.90 5.24 -14.26
CA GLU A 157 -12.14 4.89 -14.93
C GLU A 157 -12.18 5.55 -16.33
N ARG A 158 -12.55 4.79 -17.35
CA ARG A 158 -12.45 5.25 -18.75
C ARG A 158 -13.45 6.35 -19.10
N GLU A 159 -14.65 6.32 -18.50
CA GLU A 159 -15.70 7.30 -18.80
C GLU A 159 -15.50 8.62 -18.03
N SER A 160 -15.31 8.56 -16.71
CA SER A 160 -15.17 9.75 -15.87
C SER A 160 -13.75 10.32 -15.85
N GLY A 161 -12.73 9.49 -16.12
CA GLY A 161 -11.32 9.83 -15.94
C GLY A 161 -10.86 9.85 -14.48
N GLU A 162 -11.71 9.46 -13.53
CA GLU A 162 -11.40 9.40 -12.10
C GLU A 162 -10.25 8.42 -11.86
N ILE A 163 -9.23 8.85 -11.09
CA ILE A 163 -8.14 7.97 -10.66
C ILE A 163 -8.69 7.09 -9.53
N VAL A 164 -8.81 5.79 -9.81
CA VAL A 164 -9.30 4.81 -8.83
C VAL A 164 -8.16 4.19 -8.01
N ALA A 165 -6.95 4.17 -8.57
CA ALA A 165 -5.75 3.73 -7.88
C ALA A 165 -4.50 4.32 -8.53
N GLU A 166 -3.50 4.65 -7.71
CA GLU A 166 -2.21 5.16 -8.17
C GLU A 166 -1.11 4.78 -7.17
N ASP A 167 -0.03 4.19 -7.66
CA ASP A 167 1.19 3.93 -6.88
C ASP A 167 2.39 3.84 -7.83
N GLY A 168 3.61 3.84 -7.30
CA GLY A 168 4.82 3.83 -8.09
C GLY A 168 6.09 3.78 -7.27
N PHE A 169 7.22 4.08 -7.92
CA PHE A 169 8.54 4.22 -7.32
C PHE A 169 9.08 5.62 -7.60
N GLY A 170 9.66 6.27 -6.59
CA GLY A 170 10.19 7.63 -6.73
C GLY A 170 9.09 8.68 -6.92
N LYS A 171 9.45 9.91 -7.33
CA LYS A 171 8.49 11.01 -7.59
C LYS A 171 7.45 11.32 -6.48
N GLY A 172 7.77 11.02 -5.23
CA GLY A 172 6.87 11.20 -4.08
C GLY A 172 6.22 9.90 -3.58
N PHE A 173 6.34 8.81 -4.34
CA PHE A 173 6.08 7.46 -3.84
C PHE A 173 7.27 6.94 -3.02
N GLY A 174 7.03 5.88 -2.24
CA GLY A 174 8.08 5.17 -1.51
C GLY A 174 9.13 4.53 -2.43
N THR A 175 10.25 4.12 -1.83
CA THR A 175 11.40 3.52 -2.52
C THR A 175 11.37 1.99 -2.56
N ALA A 176 10.29 1.35 -2.10
CA ALA A 176 10.10 -0.08 -2.27
C ALA A 176 10.00 -0.39 -3.77
N THR A 177 10.81 -1.36 -4.22
CA THR A 177 10.89 -1.74 -5.63
C THR A 177 9.79 -2.71 -6.02
N ASP A 178 9.32 -3.52 -5.07
CA ASP A 178 8.23 -4.48 -5.22
C ASP A 178 6.93 -3.95 -4.63
N LYS A 179 5.91 -3.78 -5.47
CA LYS A 179 4.63 -3.21 -5.05
C LYS A 179 3.46 -3.85 -5.77
N ARG A 180 2.28 -3.68 -5.17
CA ARG A 180 1.01 -4.22 -5.65
C ARG A 180 -0.10 -3.19 -5.54
N ILE A 181 -0.85 -3.02 -6.62
CA ILE A 181 -2.10 -2.27 -6.66
C ILE A 181 -3.28 -3.26 -6.77
N PHE A 182 -4.38 -2.95 -6.08
CA PHE A 182 -5.61 -3.73 -6.10
C PHE A 182 -6.80 -2.84 -6.47
N VAL A 183 -7.59 -3.27 -7.45
CA VAL A 183 -8.84 -2.62 -7.84
C VAL A 183 -9.98 -3.63 -7.66
N GLY A 184 -10.82 -3.39 -6.65
CA GLY A 184 -11.86 -4.32 -6.22
C GLY A 184 -13.26 -4.06 -6.80
N LYS A 185 -13.43 -2.99 -7.59
CA LYS A 185 -14.72 -2.64 -8.20
C LYS A 185 -14.73 -3.08 -9.66
N PHE A 186 -15.88 -3.51 -10.16
CA PHE A 186 -16.05 -3.74 -11.60
C PHE A 186 -16.06 -2.40 -12.34
N GLY A 187 -15.65 -2.39 -13.61
CA GLY A 187 -15.62 -1.16 -14.40
C GLY A 187 -14.75 -1.26 -15.65
N ASP A 188 -14.81 -0.23 -16.48
CA ASP A 188 -13.91 -0.07 -17.62
C ASP A 188 -12.75 0.86 -17.23
N TYR A 189 -11.53 0.33 -17.28
CA TYR A 189 -10.35 1.01 -16.77
C TYR A 189 -9.34 1.31 -17.87
N LEU A 190 -8.73 2.49 -17.77
CA LEU A 190 -7.49 2.84 -18.46
C LEU A 190 -6.34 2.71 -17.45
N ILE A 191 -5.38 1.84 -17.76
CA ILE A 191 -4.18 1.61 -16.98
C ILE A 191 -3.02 2.28 -17.71
N GLU A 192 -2.43 3.30 -17.10
CA GLU A 192 -1.28 4.04 -17.61
C GLU A 192 -0.03 3.63 -16.84
N LEU A 193 1.01 3.24 -17.57
CA LEU A 193 2.33 2.92 -17.04
C LEU A 193 3.26 4.03 -17.51
N SER A 194 3.85 4.77 -16.59
CA SER A 194 4.79 5.85 -16.92
C SER A 194 6.08 5.70 -16.14
N GLY A 195 7.22 5.98 -16.74
CA GLY A 195 8.50 5.88 -16.04
C GLY A 195 9.64 6.59 -16.74
N ASN A 196 10.79 6.60 -16.07
CA ASN A 196 12.07 7.08 -16.60
C ASN A 196 13.22 6.38 -15.87
N GLU A 197 14.28 6.06 -16.62
CA GLU A 197 15.48 5.39 -16.11
C GLU A 197 15.16 4.20 -15.20
N ALA A 198 14.17 3.40 -15.59
CA ALA A 198 13.67 2.29 -14.79
C ALA A 198 13.28 1.11 -15.69
N LYS A 199 13.76 -0.07 -15.35
CA LYS A 199 13.29 -1.32 -15.95
C LYS A 199 12.29 -1.94 -15.00
N VAL A 200 11.10 -2.28 -15.49
CA VAL A 200 10.00 -2.68 -14.63
C VAL A 200 9.40 -3.98 -15.13
N HIS A 201 9.38 -4.99 -14.28
CA HIS A 201 8.59 -6.20 -14.52
C HIS A 201 7.16 -5.98 -14.02
N ILE A 202 6.17 -6.21 -14.87
CA ILE A 202 4.77 -5.90 -14.58
C ILE A 202 3.93 -7.12 -14.86
N LYS A 203 3.13 -7.52 -13.86
CA LYS A 203 2.17 -8.62 -13.95
C LYS A 203 0.79 -8.12 -13.57
N MET A 204 -0.15 -8.15 -14.53
CA MET A 204 -1.55 -7.82 -14.30
C MET A 204 -2.38 -9.10 -14.31
N ARG A 205 -3.26 -9.24 -13.34
CA ARG A 205 -4.15 -10.40 -13.18
C ARG A 205 -5.57 -9.94 -12.84
N ALA A 206 -6.58 -10.67 -13.28
CA ALA A 206 -7.97 -10.43 -12.89
C ALA A 206 -8.67 -11.69 -12.37
N GLY A 207 -9.74 -11.51 -11.59
CA GLY A 207 -10.74 -12.56 -11.37
C GLY A 207 -11.31 -13.02 -12.72
N GLY A 208 -11.72 -14.30 -12.81
CA GLY A 208 -12.07 -14.99 -14.06
C GLY A 208 -12.66 -14.14 -15.19
N ILE A 209 -12.08 -14.27 -16.39
CA ILE A 209 -12.48 -13.58 -17.63
C ILE A 209 -13.79 -14.12 -18.20
#